data_AF-A0A966HNA7-F1
#
_entry.id   AF-A0A966HNA7-F1
#
_cell.length_a   1.000
_cell.length_b   1.000
_cell.length_c   1.000
_cell.angle_alpha   90.00
_cell.angle_beta   90.00
_cell.angle_gamma   90.00
#
_symmetry.space_group_name_H-M   'P 1'
#
loop_
_entity.id
_entity.type
_entity.pdbx_description
1 polymer ?
#
loop_
_entity_poly.entity_id
_entity_poly.type
_entity_poly.pdbx_seq_one_letter_code
_entity_poly.pdbx_strand_id
1 'polypeptide(L)'
;LKVDDGIAFIKDALPNSYDLIIVDGSDPVGPAEGLFSVSFYTNCFNALREGGISSEVIGKFLKMKLSDNKNKIIKSPGQIGLHYSPGMPIYMNREKATKEGALITFGNKNYSNQSTFNLSTRGSLKEAAKNFFNTLRIIKNKKFKSISVNKIPNKDLGKAINERLRRAAYYE
;
A
#
# COMPACT_ATOMS: atom_id res chain seq x y z
N LEU A 1 12.70 14.07 -27.00
CA LEU A 1 12.53 12.89 -26.13
C LEU A 1 13.89 12.58 -25.52
N LYS A 2 14.03 12.67 -24.20
CA LYS A 2 15.26 12.27 -23.48
C LYS A 2 14.96 10.93 -22.80
N VAL A 3 15.82 9.93 -23.01
CA VAL A 3 15.70 8.60 -22.40
C VAL A 3 16.85 8.47 -21.42
N ASP A 4 16.53 8.38 -20.14
CA ASP A 4 17.50 8.42 -19.03
C ASP A 4 16.89 7.81 -17.76
N ASP A 5 17.68 7.66 -16.70
CA ASP A 5 17.19 7.23 -15.39
C ASP A 5 16.35 8.35 -14.75
N GLY A 6 15.05 8.10 -14.58
CA GLY A 6 14.11 9.08 -14.03
C GLY A 6 14.40 9.50 -12.57
N ILE A 7 15.02 8.62 -11.76
CA ILE A 7 15.37 8.91 -10.37
C ILE A 7 16.55 9.87 -10.31
N ALA A 8 17.60 9.57 -11.06
CA ALA A 8 18.76 10.46 -11.16
C ALA A 8 18.36 11.80 -11.79
N PHE A 9 17.56 11.73 -12.85
CA PHE A 9 17.08 12.91 -13.56
C PHE A 9 16.35 13.91 -12.65
N ILE A 10 15.41 13.43 -11.81
CA ILE A 10 14.67 14.34 -10.94
C ILE A 10 15.49 14.81 -9.73
N LYS A 11 16.48 14.02 -9.30
CA LYS A 11 17.38 14.40 -8.21
C LYS A 11 18.24 15.60 -8.59
N ASP A 12 18.70 15.65 -9.83
CA ASP A 12 19.56 16.72 -10.35
C ASP A 12 18.75 17.86 -11.01
N ALA A 13 17.42 17.77 -10.98
CA ALA A 13 16.55 18.80 -11.52
C ALA A 13 16.70 20.11 -10.73
N LEU A 14 16.76 21.22 -11.47
CA LEU A 14 16.71 22.54 -10.86
C LEU A 14 15.36 22.73 -10.14
N PRO A 15 15.33 23.38 -8.97
CA PRO A 15 14.07 23.70 -8.31
C PRO A 15 13.16 24.54 -9.20
N ASN A 16 11.84 24.37 -9.08
CA ASN A 16 10.86 25.16 -9.83
C ASN A 16 11.05 25.15 -11.36
N SER A 17 11.52 24.03 -11.92
CA SER A 17 11.82 23.91 -13.35
C SER A 17 10.70 23.29 -14.17
N TYR A 18 9.75 22.60 -13.54
CA TYR A 18 8.66 21.90 -14.22
C TYR A 18 7.28 22.35 -13.75
N ASP A 19 6.34 22.43 -14.69
CA ASP A 19 4.93 22.75 -14.41
C ASP A 19 4.10 21.48 -14.10
N LEU A 20 4.49 20.33 -14.68
CA LEU A 20 3.82 19.04 -14.55
C LEU A 20 4.84 17.90 -14.60
N ILE A 21 4.70 16.95 -13.67
CA ILE A 21 5.48 15.71 -13.64
C ILE A 21 4.50 14.52 -13.64
N ILE A 22 4.59 13.67 -14.66
CA ILE A 22 3.82 12.43 -14.76
C ILE A 22 4.78 11.26 -14.56
N VAL A 23 4.51 10.45 -13.56
CA VAL A 23 5.26 9.21 -13.29
C VAL A 23 4.35 8.05 -13.67
N ASP A 24 4.60 7.47 -14.84
CA ASP A 24 3.97 6.24 -15.31
C ASP A 24 5.01 5.13 -15.28
N GLY A 25 4.99 4.33 -14.21
CA GLY A 25 6.03 3.35 -13.91
C GLY A 25 5.43 1.99 -13.55
N SER A 26 6.14 0.94 -13.95
CA SER A 26 5.82 -0.43 -13.54
C SER A 26 5.99 -0.62 -12.04
N ASP A 27 5.32 -1.65 -11.54
CA ASP A 27 5.42 -2.22 -10.21
C ASP A 27 6.79 -2.01 -9.50
N PRO A 28 6.88 -1.44 -8.26
CA PRO A 28 8.15 -1.26 -7.53
C PRO A 28 8.83 -2.58 -7.18
N VAL A 29 9.56 -3.12 -8.14
CA VAL A 29 10.45 -4.25 -8.00
C VAL A 29 11.73 -3.92 -8.75
N GLY A 30 12.88 -4.13 -8.10
CA GLY A 30 14.17 -3.86 -8.73
C GLY A 30 14.38 -2.36 -9.01
N PRO A 31 14.81 -1.95 -10.22
CA PRO A 31 15.13 -0.55 -10.53
C PRO A 31 13.98 0.43 -10.29
N ALA A 32 12.73 -0.04 -10.41
CA ALA A 32 11.54 0.79 -10.22
C ALA A 32 11.24 1.12 -8.75
N GLU A 33 11.83 0.43 -7.77
CA GLU A 33 11.57 0.67 -6.33
C GLU A 33 11.90 2.11 -5.91
N GLY A 34 12.96 2.68 -6.48
CA GLY A 34 13.40 4.03 -6.14
C GLY A 34 12.39 5.12 -6.54
N LEU A 35 11.54 4.87 -7.55
CA LEU A 35 10.47 5.78 -8.00
C LEU A 35 9.33 5.93 -6.97
N PHE A 36 9.33 5.09 -5.92
CA PHE A 36 8.31 5.10 -4.87
C PHE A 36 8.90 5.52 -3.51
N SER A 37 10.16 5.97 -3.49
CA SER A 37 10.83 6.44 -2.28
C SER A 37 10.37 7.85 -1.89
N VAL A 38 10.41 8.16 -0.58
CA VAL A 38 10.13 9.50 -0.07
C VAL A 38 11.05 10.54 -0.73
N SER A 39 12.33 10.21 -0.89
CA SER A 39 13.32 11.07 -1.54
C SER A 39 12.96 11.40 -2.99
N PHE A 40 12.47 10.43 -3.75
CA PHE A 40 12.06 10.66 -5.14
C PHE A 40 10.88 11.65 -5.20
N TYR A 41 9.87 11.46 -4.35
CA TYR A 41 8.73 12.39 -4.30
C TYR A 41 9.10 13.78 -3.76
N THR A 42 10.03 13.87 -2.81
CA THR A 42 10.58 15.17 -2.36
C THR A 42 11.29 15.89 -3.48
N ASN A 43 12.09 15.18 -4.28
CA ASN A 43 12.77 15.77 -5.43
C ASN A 43 11.78 16.22 -6.51
N CYS A 44 10.76 15.40 -6.83
CA CYS A 44 9.67 15.80 -7.72
C CYS A 44 8.97 17.09 -7.23
N PHE A 45 8.67 17.17 -5.93
CA PHE A 45 8.03 18.35 -5.35
C PHE A 45 8.90 19.60 -5.47
N ASN A 46 10.19 19.50 -5.15
CA ASN A 46 11.12 20.63 -5.24
C ASN A 46 11.32 21.12 -6.69
N ALA A 47 11.23 20.19 -7.65
CA ALA A 47 11.38 20.51 -9.07
C ALA A 47 10.12 21.16 -9.67
N LEU A 48 8.96 21.06 -9.00
CA LEU A 48 7.73 21.73 -9.45
C LEU A 48 7.76 23.22 -9.13
N ARG A 49 7.28 24.05 -10.05
CA ARG A 49 7.00 25.47 -9.79
C ARG A 49 5.91 25.64 -8.75
N GLU A 50 5.86 26.82 -8.14
CA GLU A 50 4.73 27.23 -7.30
C GLU A 50 3.43 27.15 -8.11
N GLY A 51 2.46 26.34 -7.64
CA GLY A 51 1.23 26.01 -8.38
C GLY A 51 1.33 24.82 -9.35
N GLY A 52 2.51 24.22 -9.51
CA GLY A 52 2.73 22.99 -10.28
C GLY A 52 2.00 21.80 -9.67
N ILE A 53 1.49 20.92 -10.54
CA ILE A 53 0.62 19.82 -10.10
C ILE A 53 1.38 18.49 -10.16
N SER A 54 1.55 17.83 -9.01
CA SER A 54 2.03 16.45 -8.97
C SER A 54 0.89 15.47 -9.26
N SER A 55 1.22 14.29 -9.78
CA SER A 55 0.24 13.22 -10.05
C SER A 55 -0.62 12.83 -8.83
N GLU A 56 -0.11 13.03 -7.62
CA GLU A 56 -0.84 12.83 -6.37
C GLU A 56 -1.92 13.90 -6.12
N VAL A 57 -1.65 15.15 -6.51
CA VAL A 57 -2.61 16.27 -6.48
C VAL A 57 -3.68 16.09 -7.57
N ILE A 58 -3.29 15.65 -8.78
CA ILE A 58 -4.24 15.33 -9.88
C ILE A 58 -5.20 14.21 -9.45
N GLY A 59 -4.68 13.15 -8.82
CA GLY A 59 -5.49 12.04 -8.32
C GLY A 59 -6.52 12.46 -7.25
N LYS A 60 -6.25 13.55 -6.53
CA LYS A 60 -7.17 14.14 -5.54
C LYS A 60 -8.17 15.11 -6.20
N PHE A 61 -7.73 15.89 -7.19
CA PHE A 61 -8.56 16.87 -7.91
C PHE A 61 -9.57 16.21 -8.87
N LEU A 62 -9.18 15.13 -9.55
CA LEU A 62 -10.07 14.34 -10.41
C LEU A 62 -11.19 13.67 -9.60
N LYS A 63 -10.94 13.28 -8.34
CA LYS A 63 -11.98 12.75 -7.44
C LYS A 63 -13.07 13.76 -7.09
N MET A 64 -12.76 15.05 -7.09
CA MET A 64 -13.74 16.13 -6.81
C MET A 64 -14.67 16.41 -7.99
N LYS A 65 -14.27 16.08 -9.23
CA LYS A 65 -15.12 16.24 -10.43
C LYS A 65 -15.94 15.00 -10.81
N LEU A 66 -15.56 13.81 -10.33
CA LEU A 66 -16.17 12.54 -10.74
C LEU A 66 -17.32 12.05 -9.84
N SER A 67 -17.93 12.92 -9.02
CA SER A 67 -19.09 12.56 -8.18
C SER A 67 -20.40 12.36 -8.96
N ASP A 68 -20.42 12.59 -10.27
CA ASP A 68 -21.59 12.35 -11.13
C ASP A 68 -21.22 11.47 -12.33
N ASN A 69 -21.07 10.16 -12.13
CA ASN A 69 -21.68 9.13 -13.00
C ASN A 69 -21.19 7.72 -12.68
N LYS A 70 -22.15 6.79 -12.74
CA LYS A 70 -21.96 5.35 -12.65
C LYS A 70 -21.15 4.86 -13.86
N ASN A 71 -19.85 4.58 -13.70
CA ASN A 71 -19.18 3.46 -14.39
C ASN A 71 -17.77 3.19 -13.85
N LYS A 72 -17.49 1.91 -13.65
CA LYS A 72 -16.24 1.34 -13.15
C LYS A 72 -15.08 1.57 -14.14
N ILE A 73 -14.20 2.54 -13.87
CA ILE A 73 -12.77 2.41 -14.16
C ILE A 73 -12.03 3.12 -13.03
N ILE A 74 -11.39 2.35 -12.16
CA ILE A 74 -10.52 2.89 -11.12
C ILE A 74 -9.11 2.44 -11.52
N LYS A 75 -8.18 3.38 -11.69
CA LYS A 75 -6.74 3.10 -11.81
C LYS A 75 -5.97 4.08 -10.91
N SER A 76 -5.67 3.64 -9.69
CA SER A 76 -4.70 4.24 -8.80
C SER A 76 -3.64 3.19 -8.41
N PRO A 77 -2.39 3.56 -8.10
CA PRO A 77 -1.28 2.64 -7.83
C PRO A 77 -1.60 1.56 -6.78
N GLY A 78 -2.49 1.85 -5.83
CA GLY A 78 -2.95 0.90 -4.83
C GLY A 78 -3.96 -0.17 -5.30
N GLN A 79 -4.15 -0.32 -6.61
CA GLN A 79 -5.09 -1.29 -7.18
C GLN A 79 -4.45 -2.52 -7.83
N ILE A 80 -3.14 -2.52 -8.03
CA ILE A 80 -2.41 -3.65 -8.59
C ILE A 80 -2.11 -4.63 -7.45
N GLY A 81 -2.59 -5.87 -7.59
CA GLY A 81 -2.64 -6.84 -6.49
C GLY A 81 -1.30 -7.38 -6.02
N LEU A 82 -0.23 -7.18 -6.79
CA LEU A 82 1.09 -7.72 -6.49
C LEU A 82 1.88 -6.91 -5.44
N HIS A 83 1.63 -5.60 -5.28
CA HIS A 83 2.42 -4.72 -4.39
C HIS A 83 2.19 -4.89 -2.89
N TYR A 84 1.19 -5.65 -2.52
CA TYR A 84 0.83 -5.84 -1.13
C TYR A 84 1.07 -7.26 -0.65
N SER A 85 1.53 -8.15 -1.54
CA SER A 85 1.79 -9.52 -1.17
C SER A 85 3.10 -9.60 -0.38
N PRO A 86 3.08 -10.12 0.86
CA PRO A 86 4.30 -10.36 1.63
C PRO A 86 5.19 -11.46 1.02
N GLY A 87 4.83 -11.98 -0.17
CA GLY A 87 5.51 -13.08 -0.84
C GLY A 87 5.17 -14.44 -0.25
N MET A 88 4.08 -14.53 0.52
CA MET A 88 3.63 -15.75 1.20
C MET A 88 2.10 -15.87 1.13
N PRO A 89 1.55 -17.10 1.17
CA PRO A 89 0.12 -17.32 1.16
C PRO A 89 -0.60 -16.59 2.30
N ILE A 90 -1.76 -15.99 1.98
CA ILE A 90 -2.65 -15.35 2.96
C ILE A 90 -3.99 -16.08 2.96
N TYR A 91 -4.41 -16.54 4.15
CA TYR A 91 -5.69 -17.22 4.37
C TYR A 91 -6.65 -16.30 5.14
N MET A 92 -7.74 -15.91 4.48
CA MET A 92 -8.73 -15.00 5.06
C MET A 92 -9.70 -15.72 6.01
N ASN A 93 -10.20 -14.98 7.00
CA ASN A 93 -11.24 -15.42 7.95
C ASN A 93 -10.91 -16.73 8.69
N ARG A 94 -9.65 -16.91 9.10
CA ARG A 94 -9.20 -18.05 9.90
C ARG A 94 -9.06 -17.65 11.36
N GLU A 95 -9.48 -18.51 12.27
CA GLU A 95 -9.35 -18.29 13.73
C GLU A 95 -7.97 -18.71 14.28
N LYS A 96 -7.19 -19.50 13.53
CA LYS A 96 -5.88 -20.03 13.94
C LYS A 96 -4.82 -19.87 12.85
N ALA A 97 -3.56 -19.76 13.25
CA ALA A 97 -2.40 -19.87 12.36
C ALA A 97 -2.24 -21.31 11.84
N THR A 98 -1.57 -21.45 10.69
CA THR A 98 -1.00 -22.74 10.25
C THR A 98 0.23 -23.09 11.10
N LYS A 99 0.77 -24.31 10.95
CA LYS A 99 1.90 -24.82 11.76
C LYS A 99 3.15 -23.92 11.71
N GLU A 100 3.40 -23.25 10.59
CA GLU A 100 4.53 -22.33 10.37
C GLU A 100 4.08 -20.91 9.96
N GLY A 101 2.81 -20.58 10.29
CA GLY A 101 2.18 -19.33 9.90
C GLY A 101 2.06 -18.32 11.02
N ALA A 102 1.93 -17.06 10.64
CA ALA A 102 1.50 -15.98 11.52
C ALA A 102 -0.04 -15.89 11.56
N LEU A 103 -0.59 -15.43 12.67
CA LEU A 103 -1.99 -15.06 12.80
C LEU A 103 -2.11 -13.54 12.96
N ILE A 104 -2.80 -12.88 12.04
CA ILE A 104 -3.21 -11.48 12.18
C ILE A 104 -4.59 -11.42 12.82
N THR A 105 -4.72 -10.62 13.87
CA THR A 105 -5.96 -10.46 14.65
C THR A 105 -6.43 -9.00 14.69
N PHE A 106 -7.70 -8.81 15.02
CA PHE A 106 -8.33 -7.49 15.16
C PHE A 106 -9.35 -7.53 16.29
N GLY A 107 -9.39 -6.46 17.08
CA GLY A 107 -10.22 -6.34 18.27
C GLY A 107 -9.58 -6.94 19.52
N ASN A 108 -10.36 -6.93 20.61
CA ASN A 108 -9.93 -7.43 21.90
C ASN A 108 -9.98 -8.96 21.94
N LYS A 109 -9.08 -9.60 21.19
CA LYS A 109 -8.89 -11.05 21.21
C LYS A 109 -7.56 -11.37 21.88
N ASN A 110 -7.63 -12.06 23.01
CA ASN A 110 -6.46 -12.51 23.79
C ASN A 110 -5.88 -13.78 23.16
N TYR A 111 -4.98 -13.60 22.19
CA TYR A 111 -4.13 -14.68 21.71
C TYR A 111 -2.69 -14.39 22.14
N SER A 112 -2.27 -14.95 23.27
CA SER A 112 -0.88 -14.84 23.74
C SER A 112 -0.05 -15.97 23.12
N ASN A 113 0.30 -15.84 21.84
CA ASN A 113 1.29 -16.72 21.26
C ASN A 113 2.28 -15.93 20.39
N GLN A 114 3.53 -16.39 20.30
CA GLN A 114 4.62 -15.66 19.63
C GLN A 114 4.38 -15.46 18.11
N SER A 115 3.43 -16.20 17.53
CA SER A 115 3.00 -16.13 16.14
C SER A 115 1.77 -15.25 15.90
N THR A 116 1.24 -14.56 16.93
CA THR A 116 0.05 -13.70 16.80
C THR A 116 0.40 -12.22 16.78
N PHE A 117 -0.21 -11.48 15.84
CA PHE A 117 0.01 -10.06 15.61
C PHE A 117 -1.34 -9.34 15.54
N ASN A 118 -1.64 -8.47 16.52
CA ASN A 118 -2.89 -7.73 16.55
C ASN A 118 -2.76 -6.38 15.84
N LEU A 119 -3.70 -6.08 14.92
CA LEU A 119 -3.75 -4.80 14.21
C LEU A 119 -4.32 -3.66 15.08
N SER A 120 -5.26 -3.99 15.96
CA SER A 120 -5.85 -3.04 16.92
C SER A 120 -6.55 -3.83 18.02
N THR A 121 -5.99 -3.82 19.22
CA THR A 121 -6.58 -4.46 20.40
C THR A 121 -7.90 -3.78 20.81
N ARG A 122 -8.07 -2.50 20.45
CA ARG A 122 -9.27 -1.70 20.72
C ARG A 122 -10.37 -1.87 19.68
N GLY A 123 -10.13 -2.62 18.59
CA GLY A 123 -11.08 -2.79 17.50
C GLY A 123 -11.28 -1.52 16.66
N SER A 124 -10.28 -0.63 16.61
CA SER A 124 -10.29 0.58 15.79
C SER A 124 -9.76 0.30 14.39
N LEU A 125 -10.58 0.54 13.37
CA LEU A 125 -10.18 0.40 11.97
C LEU A 125 -9.10 1.42 11.55
N LYS A 126 -9.06 2.59 12.19
CA LYS A 126 -8.02 3.60 11.96
C LYS A 126 -6.66 3.16 12.48
N GLU A 127 -6.64 2.59 13.68
CA GLU A 127 -5.43 1.99 14.26
C GLU A 127 -4.96 0.79 13.44
N ALA A 128 -5.89 -0.09 13.05
CA ALA A 128 -5.58 -1.24 12.22
C ALA A 128 -4.94 -0.84 10.89
N ALA A 129 -5.45 0.21 10.23
CA ALA A 129 -4.87 0.72 8.99
C ALA A 129 -3.45 1.29 9.20
N LYS A 130 -3.22 2.01 10.30
CA LYS A 130 -1.90 2.55 10.66
C LYS A 130 -0.87 1.43 10.89
N ASN A 131 -1.28 0.35 11.54
CA ASN A 131 -0.40 -0.76 11.91
C ASN A 131 -0.22 -1.78 10.78
N PHE A 132 -1.12 -1.82 9.80
CA PHE A 132 -1.22 -2.87 8.79
C PHE A 132 0.11 -3.21 8.10
N PHE A 133 0.75 -2.23 7.45
CA PHE A 133 1.98 -2.49 6.69
C PHE A 133 3.17 -2.85 7.58
N ASN A 134 3.26 -2.22 8.75
CA ASN A 134 4.30 -2.55 9.72
C ASN A 134 4.16 -4.01 10.19
N THR A 135 2.94 -4.45 10.48
CA THR A 135 2.66 -5.83 10.87
C THR A 135 3.06 -6.82 9.77
N LEU A 136 2.72 -6.56 8.50
CA LEU A 136 3.14 -7.42 7.39
C LEU A 136 4.67 -7.50 7.26
N ARG A 137 5.37 -6.36 7.43
CA ARG A 137 6.84 -6.30 7.39
C ARG A 137 7.46 -7.10 8.54
N ILE A 138 6.93 -6.98 9.75
CA ILE A 138 7.39 -7.74 10.92
C ILE A 138 7.23 -9.25 10.68
N ILE A 139 6.07 -9.67 10.18
CA ILE A 139 5.79 -11.08 9.86
C ILE A 139 6.78 -11.60 8.81
N LYS A 140 7.01 -10.84 7.73
CA LYS A 140 7.98 -11.18 6.69
C LYS A 140 9.40 -11.33 7.25
N ASN A 141 9.85 -10.39 8.07
CA ASN A 141 11.18 -10.42 8.68
C ASN A 141 11.37 -11.58 9.66
N LYS A 142 10.29 -12.02 10.32
CA LYS A 142 10.28 -13.22 11.17
C LYS A 142 10.24 -14.54 10.40
N LYS A 143 10.26 -14.50 9.06
CA LYS A 143 10.34 -15.66 8.15
C LYS A 143 9.19 -16.68 8.32
N PHE A 144 7.99 -16.22 8.67
CA PHE A 144 6.80 -17.08 8.62
C PHE A 144 6.49 -17.50 7.18
N LYS A 145 5.92 -18.70 7.01
CA LYS A 145 5.64 -19.26 5.68
C LYS A 145 4.25 -18.92 5.14
N SER A 146 3.34 -18.43 5.98
CA SER A 146 2.00 -18.00 5.59
C SER A 146 1.37 -17.06 6.62
N ILE A 147 0.28 -16.39 6.24
CA ILE A 147 -0.49 -15.52 7.13
C ILE A 147 -1.95 -15.98 7.18
N SER A 148 -2.44 -16.33 8.36
CA SER A 148 -3.87 -16.44 8.63
C SER A 148 -4.39 -15.09 9.12
N VAL A 149 -5.57 -14.65 8.68
CA VAL A 149 -6.19 -13.40 9.14
C VAL A 149 -7.55 -13.69 9.74
N ASN A 150 -7.78 -13.23 10.97
CA ASN A 150 -9.12 -13.16 11.55
C ASN A 150 -10.03 -12.22 10.75
N LYS A 151 -11.35 -12.35 10.97
CA LYS A 151 -12.33 -11.45 10.35
C LYS A 151 -12.09 -9.99 10.77
N ILE A 152 -11.89 -9.12 9.78
CA ILE A 152 -11.84 -7.66 9.96
C ILE A 152 -13.17 -7.07 9.45
N PRO A 153 -13.83 -6.17 10.20
CA PRO A 153 -15.08 -5.55 9.77
C PRO A 153 -15.00 -4.95 8.36
N ASN A 154 -15.94 -5.29 7.48
CA ASN A 154 -15.94 -4.85 6.08
C ASN A 154 -16.63 -3.48 5.89
N LYS A 155 -16.20 -2.48 6.68
CA LYS A 155 -16.69 -1.10 6.62
C LYS A 155 -15.52 -0.12 6.58
N ASP A 156 -15.72 1.07 6.02
CA ASP A 156 -14.73 2.16 6.00
C ASP A 156 -13.31 1.68 5.61
N LEU A 157 -12.31 1.97 6.45
CA LEU A 157 -10.92 1.54 6.28
C LEU A 157 -10.76 0.00 6.29
N GLY A 158 -11.66 -0.72 6.94
CA GLY A 158 -11.68 -2.18 6.93
C GLY A 158 -11.97 -2.77 5.55
N LYS A 159 -12.74 -2.08 4.69
CA LYS A 159 -12.91 -2.47 3.28
C LYS A 159 -11.55 -2.43 2.56
N ALA A 160 -10.80 -1.35 2.76
CA ALA A 160 -9.50 -1.13 2.15
C ALA A 160 -8.42 -2.12 2.63
N ILE A 161 -8.46 -2.52 3.91
CA ILE A 161 -7.57 -3.55 4.48
C ILE A 161 -7.93 -4.93 3.89
N ASN A 162 -9.22 -5.31 3.93
CA ASN A 162 -9.69 -6.58 3.40
C ASN A 162 -9.41 -6.74 1.90
N GLU A 163 -9.58 -5.68 1.12
CA GLU A 163 -9.26 -5.66 -0.31
C GLU A 163 -7.78 -5.94 -0.56
N ARG A 164 -6.88 -5.28 0.20
CA ARG A 164 -5.43 -5.49 0.09
C ARG A 164 -5.03 -6.91 0.46
N LEU A 165 -5.57 -7.44 1.56
CA LEU A 165 -5.32 -8.81 1.99
C LEU A 165 -5.81 -9.84 0.96
N ARG A 166 -6.98 -9.64 0.35
CA ARG A 166 -7.50 -10.53 -0.71
C ARG A 166 -6.67 -10.47 -1.98
N ARG A 167 -6.18 -9.29 -2.37
CA ARG A 167 -5.29 -9.14 -3.52
C ARG A 167 -3.93 -9.82 -3.30
N ALA A 168 -3.47 -9.83 -2.06
CA ALA A 168 -2.24 -10.50 -1.64
C ALA A 168 -2.42 -12.00 -1.37
N ALA A 169 -3.66 -12.47 -1.17
CA ALA A 169 -3.99 -13.87 -0.98
C ALA A 169 -3.89 -14.61 -2.32
N TYR A 170 -3.03 -15.63 -2.35
CA TYR A 170 -3.11 -16.64 -3.39
C TYR A 170 -4.45 -17.37 -3.20
N TYR A 171 -5.32 -17.22 -4.19
CA TYR A 171 -6.46 -18.11 -4.35
C TYR A 171 -5.91 -19.44 -4.84
N GLU A 172 -5.99 -20.48 -4.00
CA GLU A 172 -6.11 -21.85 -4.50
C GLU A 172 -7.45 -22.01 -5.22
#